data_AF-A0A7L1TK76-F1
#
_entry.id   AF-A0A7L1TK76-F1
#
_cell.length_a   1.000
_cell.length_b   1.000
_cell.length_c   1.000
_cell.angle_alpha   90.00
_cell.angle_beta   90.00
_cell.angle_gamma   90.00
#
_symmetry.space_group_name_H-M   'P 1'
#
loop_
_entity.id
_entity.type
_entity.pdbx_description
1 polymer ?
#
loop_
_entity_poly.entity_id
_entity_poly.type
_entity_poly.pdbx_seq_one_letter_code
_entity_poly.pdbx_strand_id
1 'polypeptide(L)'
;QSGPNAYSHEILGVLGELALVMEKLPSWAAPQPVKKNLLTMRDEAYVNPEPLGVVLIIGAWNYPFVLVMHPLIGAIAAGNAVVVKPSEISENTARLVADLLPQYLDRELYPVVTGGVPETTELLTQRFDHILYTGNSTVGKIVMAAAAKHLTPVTLELGGKSPCYIDKDCDLAVACRRITWGKYMNCGQTCIAPDYILCDPSIQSEVVENIKATLQEFYGEDVKSSPDYERIINKRHFKRIVSLLEGQKIAHGGETDEASCFIGAPGI
;
A
#
# COMPACT_ATOMS: atom_id res chain seq x y z
N GLN A 1 -2.45 0.49 14.62
CA GLN A 1 -3.86 0.21 14.28
C GLN A 1 -4.48 -0.58 15.41
N SER A 2 -5.77 -0.39 15.68
CA SER A 2 -6.53 -1.27 16.58
C SER A 2 -6.57 -2.69 16.00
N GLY A 3 -6.82 -3.70 16.85
CA GLY A 3 -6.95 -5.09 16.41
C GLY A 3 -8.00 -5.28 15.29
N PRO A 4 -9.23 -4.74 15.43
CA PRO A 4 -10.26 -4.82 14.39
C PRO A 4 -9.89 -4.13 13.07
N ASN A 5 -9.27 -2.95 13.12
CA ASN A 5 -8.84 -2.23 11.91
C ASN A 5 -7.75 -2.98 11.17
N ALA A 6 -6.73 -3.49 11.89
CA ALA A 6 -5.65 -4.27 11.29
C ALA A 6 -6.18 -5.56 10.64
N TYR A 7 -7.11 -6.25 11.30
CA TYR A 7 -7.73 -7.44 10.73
C TYR A 7 -8.49 -7.12 9.43
N SER A 8 -9.30 -6.07 9.44
CA SER A 8 -10.16 -5.71 8.30
C SER A 8 -9.38 -5.14 7.12
N HIS A 9 -8.37 -4.30 7.38
CA HIS A 9 -7.62 -3.60 6.33
C HIS A 9 -6.43 -4.38 5.79
N GLU A 10 -5.81 -5.26 6.59
CA GLU A 10 -4.63 -6.02 6.15
C GLU A 10 -4.92 -7.52 6.04
N ILE A 11 -5.47 -8.14 7.08
CA ILE A 11 -5.53 -9.61 7.15
C ILE A 11 -6.60 -10.19 6.21
N LEU A 12 -7.81 -9.62 6.17
CA LEU A 12 -8.88 -10.11 5.30
C LEU A 12 -8.47 -10.07 3.82
N GLY A 13 -7.80 -9.00 3.39
CA GLY A 13 -7.28 -8.89 2.03
C GLY A 13 -6.28 -9.99 1.70
N VAL A 14 -5.34 -10.27 2.61
CA VAL A 14 -4.33 -11.34 2.43
C VAL A 14 -5.00 -12.72 2.34
N LEU A 15 -5.96 -13.01 3.21
CA LEU A 15 -6.68 -14.29 3.20
C LEU A 15 -7.54 -14.47 1.94
N GLY A 16 -8.17 -13.39 1.46
CA GLY A 16 -8.92 -13.40 0.21
C GLY A 16 -8.03 -13.69 -1.00
N GLU A 17 -6.85 -13.08 -1.06
CA GLU A 17 -5.87 -13.32 -2.12
C GLU A 17 -5.35 -14.76 -2.10
N LEU A 18 -5.02 -15.29 -0.91
CA LEU A 18 -4.63 -16.69 -0.75
C LEU A 18 -5.72 -17.64 -1.27
N ALA A 19 -6.98 -17.43 -0.90
CA ALA A 19 -8.09 -18.26 -1.33
C ALA A 19 -8.25 -18.23 -2.86
N LEU A 20 -8.20 -17.03 -3.46
CA LEU A 20 -8.28 -16.87 -4.91
C LEU A 20 -7.15 -17.60 -5.62
N VAL A 21 -5.91 -17.39 -5.17
CA VAL A 21 -4.71 -17.99 -5.76
C VAL A 21 -4.77 -19.51 -5.65
N MET A 22 -5.11 -20.06 -4.49
CA MET A 22 -5.26 -21.51 -4.30
C MET A 22 -6.32 -22.11 -5.23
N GLU A 23 -7.43 -21.40 -5.46
CA GLU A 23 -8.49 -21.85 -6.36
C GLU A 23 -8.05 -21.80 -7.84
N LYS A 24 -7.41 -20.70 -8.26
CA LYS A 24 -7.15 -20.43 -9.68
C LYS A 24 -5.80 -20.92 -10.19
N LEU A 25 -4.82 -21.17 -9.31
CA LEU A 25 -3.45 -21.51 -9.70
C LEU A 25 -3.35 -22.65 -10.75
N PRO A 26 -4.09 -23.77 -10.65
CA PRO A 26 -4.02 -24.82 -11.68
C PRO A 26 -4.40 -24.32 -13.07
N SER A 27 -5.40 -23.42 -13.15
CA SER A 27 -5.82 -22.83 -14.43
C SER A 27 -4.83 -21.78 -14.94
N TRP A 28 -4.24 -21.00 -14.04
CA TRP A 28 -3.25 -19.98 -14.38
C TRP A 28 -1.93 -20.57 -14.84
N ALA A 29 -1.52 -21.72 -14.30
CA ALA A 29 -0.30 -22.42 -14.68
C ALA A 29 -0.43 -23.22 -15.99
N ALA A 30 -1.64 -23.47 -16.48
CA ALA A 30 -1.85 -24.28 -17.68
C ALA A 30 -1.43 -23.50 -18.96
N PRO A 31 -0.88 -24.18 -19.98
CA PRO A 31 -0.64 -23.58 -21.29
C PRO A 31 -1.91 -22.96 -21.88
N GLN A 32 -1.80 -21.74 -22.39
CA GLN A 32 -2.92 -20.96 -22.94
C GLN A 32 -2.87 -20.96 -24.48
N PRO A 33 -3.76 -21.67 -25.19
CA PRO A 33 -3.77 -21.69 -26.64
C PRO A 33 -3.97 -20.29 -27.25
N VAL A 34 -3.26 -19.98 -28.33
CA VAL A 34 -3.37 -18.68 -29.00
C VAL A 34 -3.98 -18.79 -30.39
N LYS A 35 -4.54 -17.68 -30.86
CA LYS A 35 -5.08 -17.58 -32.21
C LYS A 35 -3.97 -17.77 -33.24
N LYS A 36 -4.13 -18.79 -34.08
CA LYS A 36 -3.22 -19.10 -35.20
C LYS A 36 -3.54 -18.26 -36.44
N ASN A 37 -2.58 -18.16 -37.34
CA ASN A 37 -2.76 -17.53 -38.65
C ASN A 37 -2.54 -18.55 -39.79
N LEU A 38 -2.66 -18.13 -41.05
CA LEU A 38 -2.54 -19.02 -42.20
C LEU A 38 -1.18 -19.74 -42.25
N LEU A 39 -0.10 -19.07 -41.84
CA LEU A 39 1.25 -19.63 -41.88
C LEU A 39 1.47 -20.66 -40.77
N THR A 40 0.77 -20.52 -39.63
CA THR A 40 0.93 -21.40 -38.46
C THR A 40 -0.26 -22.34 -38.25
N MET A 41 -1.16 -22.49 -39.23
CA MET A 41 -2.44 -23.17 -39.04
C MET A 41 -2.31 -24.64 -38.60
N ARG A 42 -1.25 -25.32 -39.04
CA ARG A 42 -0.93 -26.72 -38.71
C ARG A 42 -0.04 -26.88 -37.49
N ASP A 43 0.45 -25.77 -36.93
CA ASP A 43 1.31 -25.79 -35.76
C ASP A 43 0.46 -25.81 -34.47
N GLU A 44 1.11 -26.18 -33.38
CA GLU A 44 0.62 -25.94 -32.03
C GLU A 44 1.16 -24.59 -31.55
N ALA A 45 0.28 -23.74 -31.03
CA ALA A 45 0.65 -22.40 -30.58
C ALA A 45 -0.06 -22.08 -29.25
N TYR A 46 0.73 -21.80 -28.22
CA TYR A 46 0.26 -21.45 -26.89
C TYR A 46 1.25 -20.51 -26.19
N VAL A 47 0.81 -19.89 -25.10
CA VAL A 47 1.65 -19.17 -24.13
C VAL A 47 1.78 -20.05 -22.89
N ASN A 48 3.01 -20.30 -22.46
CA ASN A 48 3.33 -21.05 -21.24
C ASN A 48 3.91 -20.12 -20.18
N PRO A 49 3.29 -19.96 -19.01
CA PRO A 49 3.86 -19.19 -17.92
C PRO A 49 4.95 -20.01 -17.21
N GLU A 50 6.10 -19.37 -16.96
CA GLU A 50 7.26 -19.97 -16.29
C GLU A 50 7.78 -18.98 -15.23
N PRO A 51 8.39 -19.47 -14.13
CA PRO A 51 8.98 -18.59 -13.11
C PRO A 51 10.11 -17.75 -13.71
N LEU A 52 10.26 -16.52 -13.21
CA LEU A 52 11.36 -15.65 -13.58
C LEU A 52 12.67 -16.10 -12.89
N GLY A 53 12.58 -16.54 -11.64
CA GLY A 53 13.73 -16.96 -10.83
C GLY A 53 13.63 -16.45 -9.40
N VAL A 54 14.52 -15.54 -9.01
CA VAL A 54 14.55 -14.91 -7.68
C VAL A 54 13.93 -13.51 -7.72
N VAL A 55 12.85 -13.32 -6.96
CA VAL A 55 12.14 -12.05 -6.83
C VAL A 55 12.55 -11.34 -5.54
N LEU A 56 12.84 -10.04 -5.61
CA LEU A 56 12.98 -9.19 -4.43
C LEU A 56 11.68 -8.41 -4.18
N ILE A 57 11.14 -8.51 -2.97
CA ILE A 57 9.99 -7.72 -2.52
C ILE A 57 10.44 -6.73 -1.45
N ILE A 58 10.28 -5.44 -1.72
CA ILE A 58 10.57 -4.37 -0.77
C ILE A 58 9.24 -3.73 -0.34
N GLY A 59 8.81 -4.04 0.89
CA GLY A 59 7.53 -3.58 1.44
C GLY A 59 7.59 -2.16 2.01
N ALA A 60 6.44 -1.49 2.06
CA ALA A 60 6.27 -0.19 2.70
C ALA A 60 5.79 -0.32 4.17
N TRP A 61 5.76 0.80 4.89
CA TRP A 61 5.46 0.81 6.33
C TRP A 61 3.99 1.00 6.69
N ASN A 62 3.19 1.58 5.80
CA ASN A 62 1.85 2.05 6.14
C ASN A 62 0.81 0.94 6.28
N TYR A 63 0.96 -0.13 5.49
CA TYR A 63 0.26 -1.40 5.68
C TYR A 63 1.30 -2.52 5.59
N PRO A 64 2.13 -2.66 6.64
CA PRO A 64 3.41 -3.35 6.57
C PRO A 64 3.28 -4.87 6.43
N PHE A 65 2.11 -5.44 6.70
CA PHE A 65 1.87 -6.86 6.51
C PHE A 65 1.35 -7.14 5.10
N VAL A 66 0.26 -6.47 4.68
CA VAL A 66 -0.36 -6.74 3.36
C VAL A 66 0.59 -6.39 2.20
N LEU A 67 1.36 -5.29 2.31
CA LEU A 67 2.29 -4.85 1.25
C LEU A 67 3.54 -5.71 1.14
N VAL A 68 3.70 -6.70 2.02
CA VAL A 68 4.69 -7.77 1.91
C VAL A 68 4.02 -9.08 1.47
N MET A 69 2.90 -9.44 2.11
CA MET A 69 2.27 -10.75 1.93
C MET A 69 1.55 -10.88 0.58
N HIS A 70 0.81 -9.87 0.14
CA HIS A 70 0.16 -9.92 -1.19
C HIS A 70 1.14 -10.18 -2.34
N PRO A 71 2.22 -9.39 -2.51
CA PRO A 71 3.16 -9.66 -3.59
C PRO A 71 3.91 -10.99 -3.38
N LEU A 72 4.15 -11.42 -2.13
CA LEU A 72 4.78 -12.71 -1.84
C LEU A 72 3.92 -13.88 -2.31
N ILE A 73 2.60 -13.83 -2.06
CA ILE A 73 1.65 -14.86 -2.52
C ILE A 73 1.72 -15.01 -4.04
N GLY A 74 1.66 -13.90 -4.77
CA GLY A 74 1.75 -13.92 -6.24
C GLY A 74 3.08 -14.47 -6.75
N ALA A 75 4.20 -14.08 -6.13
CA ALA A 75 5.53 -14.54 -6.52
C ALA A 75 5.73 -16.05 -6.27
N ILE A 76 5.24 -16.56 -5.13
CA ILE A 76 5.23 -18.00 -4.81
C ILE A 76 4.36 -18.76 -5.80
N ALA A 77 3.15 -18.25 -6.08
CA ALA A 77 2.22 -18.88 -7.00
C ALA A 77 2.79 -18.98 -8.43
N ALA A 78 3.60 -18.01 -8.84
CA ALA A 78 4.32 -18.03 -10.11
C ALA A 78 5.58 -18.92 -10.10
N GLY A 79 5.89 -19.61 -8.98
CA GLY A 79 6.99 -20.58 -8.88
C GLY A 79 8.37 -19.98 -8.59
N ASN A 80 8.44 -18.75 -8.08
CA ASN A 80 9.70 -18.05 -7.82
C ASN A 80 10.23 -18.30 -6.40
N ALA A 81 11.55 -18.21 -6.23
CA ALA A 81 12.15 -17.91 -4.93
C ALA A 81 11.96 -16.42 -4.63
N VAL A 82 11.86 -16.04 -3.35
CA VAL A 82 11.54 -14.66 -2.96
C VAL A 82 12.37 -14.20 -1.77
N VAL A 83 13.13 -13.13 -1.96
CA VAL A 83 13.75 -12.39 -0.86
C VAL A 83 12.81 -11.30 -0.39
N VAL A 84 12.43 -11.35 0.90
CA VAL A 84 11.49 -10.40 1.50
C VAL A 84 12.24 -9.34 2.30
N LYS A 85 12.08 -8.07 1.95
CA LYS A 85 12.63 -6.92 2.68
C LYS A 85 11.49 -6.08 3.28
N PRO A 86 11.09 -6.32 4.55
CA PRO A 86 10.09 -5.48 5.21
C PRO A 86 10.67 -4.09 5.52
N SER A 87 9.78 -3.10 5.65
CA SER A 87 10.19 -1.74 5.99
C SER A 87 10.63 -1.64 7.46
N GLU A 88 11.83 -1.09 7.69
CA GLU A 88 12.40 -0.83 9.01
C GLU A 88 11.59 0.19 9.83
N ILE A 89 10.80 1.03 9.17
CA ILE A 89 9.93 2.02 9.83
C ILE A 89 8.80 1.34 10.64
N SER A 90 8.34 0.16 10.22
CA SER A 90 7.32 -0.63 10.93
C SER A 90 7.98 -1.81 11.65
N GLU A 91 8.86 -1.48 12.58
CA GLU A 91 9.81 -2.40 13.23
C GLU A 91 9.15 -3.67 13.81
N ASN A 92 8.01 -3.53 14.49
CA ASN A 92 7.32 -4.67 15.11
C ASN A 92 6.83 -5.67 14.06
N THR A 93 6.27 -5.19 12.94
CA THR A 93 5.85 -6.06 11.84
C THR A 93 7.05 -6.66 11.12
N ALA A 94 8.12 -5.89 10.92
CA ALA A 94 9.35 -6.42 10.31
C ALA A 94 9.94 -7.58 11.12
N ARG A 95 9.99 -7.45 12.47
CA ARG A 95 10.40 -8.53 13.37
C ARG A 95 9.46 -9.73 13.29
N LEU A 96 8.15 -9.49 13.36
CA LEU A 96 7.14 -10.55 13.28
C LEU A 96 7.25 -11.36 11.97
N VAL A 97 7.42 -10.67 10.84
CA VAL A 97 7.62 -11.29 9.51
C VAL A 97 8.90 -12.12 9.50
N ALA A 98 10.01 -11.59 10.00
CA ALA A 98 11.28 -12.32 10.08
C ALA A 98 11.20 -13.56 11.00
N ASP A 99 10.44 -13.48 12.09
CA ASP A 99 10.29 -14.58 13.04
C ASP A 99 9.35 -15.68 12.50
N LEU A 100 8.25 -15.29 11.84
CA LEU A 100 7.21 -16.22 11.42
C LEU A 100 7.49 -16.91 10.09
N LEU A 101 7.96 -16.23 9.04
CA LEU A 101 8.14 -16.86 7.72
C LEU A 101 8.95 -18.16 7.78
N PRO A 102 10.13 -18.21 8.46
CA PRO A 102 10.96 -19.41 8.52
C PRO A 102 10.34 -20.59 9.30
N GLN A 103 9.22 -20.39 9.98
CA GLN A 103 8.48 -21.45 10.69
C GLN A 103 7.45 -22.14 9.78
N TYR A 104 6.98 -21.47 8.73
CA TYR A 104 5.90 -21.96 7.86
C TYR A 104 6.32 -22.17 6.42
N LEU A 105 7.30 -21.41 5.92
CA LEU A 105 7.77 -21.45 4.54
C LEU A 105 9.19 -22.04 4.45
N ASP A 106 9.54 -22.52 3.26
CA ASP A 106 10.89 -22.98 2.95
C ASP A 106 11.92 -21.86 3.19
N ARG A 107 12.92 -22.15 4.01
CA ARG A 107 13.90 -21.15 4.49
C ARG A 107 14.91 -20.74 3.43
N GLU A 108 15.14 -21.59 2.44
CA GLU A 108 16.09 -21.33 1.36
C GLU A 108 15.41 -20.55 0.24
N LEU A 109 14.15 -20.88 -0.05
CA LEU A 109 13.38 -20.20 -1.11
C LEU A 109 12.80 -18.86 -0.67
N TYR A 110 12.48 -18.66 0.61
CA TYR A 110 11.74 -17.48 1.08
C TYR A 110 12.40 -16.73 2.27
N PRO A 111 13.69 -16.34 2.18
CA PRO A 111 14.38 -15.67 3.27
C PRO A 111 13.89 -14.23 3.49
N VAL A 112 13.97 -13.76 4.74
CA VAL A 112 13.67 -12.39 5.14
C VAL A 112 14.96 -11.63 5.44
N VAL A 113 15.15 -10.48 4.81
CA VAL A 113 16.29 -9.57 5.05
C VAL A 113 15.77 -8.30 5.71
N THR A 114 16.07 -8.12 6.99
CA THR A 114 15.75 -6.89 7.73
C THR A 114 16.89 -5.89 7.64
N GLY A 115 16.58 -4.60 7.60
CA GLY A 115 17.59 -3.54 7.61
C GLY A 115 17.06 -2.23 7.05
N GLY A 116 17.84 -1.17 7.23
CA GLY A 116 17.54 0.16 6.74
C GLY A 116 18.11 0.42 5.34
N VAL A 117 18.48 1.68 5.12
CA VAL A 117 19.06 2.13 3.84
C VAL A 117 20.38 1.42 3.49
N PRO A 118 21.36 1.26 4.41
CA PRO A 118 22.63 0.58 4.08
C PRO A 118 22.42 -0.86 3.59
N GLU A 119 21.62 -1.64 4.30
CA GLU A 119 21.34 -3.03 3.97
C GLU A 119 20.53 -3.15 2.67
N THR A 120 19.55 -2.26 2.47
CA THR A 120 18.78 -2.23 1.20
C THR A 120 19.68 -1.85 0.01
N THR A 121 20.63 -0.95 0.22
CA THR A 121 21.57 -0.51 -0.82
C THR A 121 22.50 -1.66 -1.22
N GLU A 122 23.04 -2.39 -0.25
CA GLU A 122 23.86 -3.59 -0.49
C GLU A 122 23.04 -4.69 -1.17
N LEU A 123 21.82 -4.95 -0.69
CA LEU A 123 20.92 -5.95 -1.26
C LEU A 123 20.63 -5.68 -2.74
N LEU A 124 20.40 -4.41 -3.11
CA LEU A 124 20.15 -3.99 -4.49
C LEU A 124 21.38 -4.10 -5.43
N THR A 125 22.57 -4.42 -4.91
CA THR A 125 23.72 -4.76 -5.77
C THR A 125 23.64 -6.19 -6.31
N GLN A 126 22.89 -7.07 -5.63
CA GLN A 126 22.71 -8.46 -6.00
C GLN A 126 21.81 -8.59 -7.24
N ARG A 127 21.90 -9.75 -7.91
CA ARG A 127 21.09 -10.03 -9.11
C ARG A 127 19.77 -10.68 -8.72
N PHE A 128 18.68 -10.07 -9.18
CA PHE A 128 17.32 -10.60 -9.09
C PHE A 128 16.72 -10.72 -10.49
N ASP A 129 15.76 -11.60 -10.67
CA ASP A 129 15.03 -11.79 -11.92
C ASP A 129 13.77 -10.92 -11.98
N HIS A 130 13.31 -10.40 -10.85
CA HIS A 130 12.33 -9.31 -10.76
C HIS A 130 12.47 -8.55 -9.44
N ILE A 131 12.18 -7.24 -9.43
CA ILE A 131 12.11 -6.45 -8.19
C ILE A 131 10.75 -5.77 -8.08
N LEU A 132 10.02 -6.05 -7.01
CA LEU A 132 8.80 -5.34 -6.64
C LEU A 132 9.09 -4.39 -5.48
N TYR A 133 8.83 -3.10 -5.69
CA TYR A 133 9.02 -2.06 -4.68
C TYR A 133 7.74 -1.26 -4.48
N THR A 134 7.32 -1.17 -3.22
CA THR A 134 6.24 -0.27 -2.81
C THR A 134 6.80 0.88 -1.98
N GLY A 135 6.51 2.12 -2.36
CA GLY A 135 6.92 3.28 -1.58
C GLY A 135 6.84 4.61 -2.33
N ASN A 136 7.94 5.37 -2.35
CA ASN A 136 7.95 6.74 -2.90
C ASN A 136 8.77 6.84 -4.19
N SER A 137 8.45 7.82 -5.04
CA SER A 137 9.08 7.97 -6.36
C SER A 137 10.58 8.27 -6.30
N THR A 138 11.08 8.92 -5.24
CA THR A 138 12.51 9.18 -5.08
C THR A 138 13.28 7.88 -4.94
N VAL A 139 12.82 6.98 -4.07
CA VAL A 139 13.46 5.66 -3.87
C VAL A 139 13.13 4.72 -5.02
N GLY A 140 11.95 4.79 -5.64
CA GLY A 140 11.61 4.02 -6.84
C GLY A 140 12.60 4.25 -7.99
N LYS A 141 13.08 5.49 -8.18
CA LYS A 141 14.15 5.80 -9.15
C LYS A 141 15.48 5.12 -8.79
N ILE A 142 15.83 5.05 -7.50
CA ILE A 142 17.04 4.37 -7.01
C ILE A 142 16.95 2.87 -7.25
N VAL A 143 15.80 2.26 -6.94
CA VAL A 143 15.53 0.83 -7.20
C VAL A 143 15.68 0.53 -8.70
N MET A 144 15.04 1.31 -9.56
CA MET A 144 15.14 1.13 -11.01
C MET A 144 16.57 1.32 -11.54
N ALA A 145 17.32 2.29 -11.00
CA ALA A 145 18.71 2.49 -11.36
C ALA A 145 19.62 1.32 -10.96
N ALA A 146 19.34 0.67 -9.83
CA ALA A 146 20.03 -0.56 -9.43
C ALA A 146 19.66 -1.74 -10.34
N ALA A 147 18.36 -1.91 -10.61
CA ALA A 147 17.83 -2.96 -11.50
C ALA A 147 18.42 -2.89 -12.92
N ALA A 148 18.65 -1.68 -13.43
CA ALA A 148 19.23 -1.44 -14.75
C ALA A 148 20.62 -2.08 -14.93
N LYS A 149 21.39 -2.28 -13.86
CA LYS A 149 22.72 -2.92 -13.92
C LYS A 149 22.67 -4.39 -14.33
N HIS A 150 21.53 -5.05 -14.07
CA HIS A 150 21.31 -6.48 -14.33
C HIS A 150 20.21 -6.72 -15.38
N LEU A 151 19.67 -5.65 -15.98
CA LEU A 151 18.48 -5.69 -16.84
C LEU A 151 17.27 -6.35 -16.17
N THR A 152 17.15 -6.19 -14.85
CA THR A 152 16.07 -6.77 -14.06
C THR A 152 14.77 -5.97 -14.28
N PRO A 153 13.66 -6.61 -14.65
CA PRO A 153 12.35 -5.96 -14.70
C PRO A 153 11.90 -5.52 -13.31
N VAL A 154 11.11 -4.44 -13.25
CA VAL A 154 10.63 -3.87 -11.99
C VAL A 154 9.11 -3.66 -12.00
N THR A 155 8.49 -3.87 -10.84
CA THR A 155 7.16 -3.37 -10.50
C THR A 155 7.32 -2.28 -9.44
N LEU A 156 6.88 -1.06 -9.73
CA LEU A 156 7.03 0.09 -8.84
C LEU A 156 5.65 0.63 -8.44
N GLU A 157 5.20 0.26 -7.24
CA GLU A 157 3.96 0.75 -6.63
C GLU A 157 4.26 2.04 -5.84
N LEU A 158 4.01 3.18 -6.48
CA LEU A 158 4.41 4.49 -5.97
C LEU A 158 3.20 5.31 -5.50
N GLY A 159 3.49 6.48 -4.91
CA GLY A 159 2.47 7.44 -4.53
C GLY A 159 2.20 8.51 -5.58
N GLY A 160 1.31 9.43 -5.20
CA GLY A 160 0.93 10.63 -5.93
C GLY A 160 -0.07 11.43 -5.11
N LYS A 161 -0.73 12.40 -5.74
CA LYS A 161 -1.89 13.09 -5.16
C LYS A 161 -3.14 12.64 -5.89
N SER A 162 -3.89 11.70 -5.31
CA SER A 162 -5.11 11.15 -5.90
C SER A 162 -6.25 12.19 -5.82
N PRO A 163 -6.69 12.77 -6.94
CA PRO A 163 -7.77 13.77 -6.93
C PRO A 163 -9.12 13.11 -6.63
N CYS A 164 -9.99 13.84 -5.95
CA CYS A 164 -11.39 13.47 -5.75
C CYS A 164 -12.30 14.60 -6.26
N TYR A 165 -12.90 14.43 -7.43
CA TYR A 165 -13.83 15.40 -7.99
C TYR A 165 -15.25 15.13 -7.50
N ILE A 166 -15.93 16.16 -6.97
CA ILE A 166 -17.32 16.11 -6.54
C ILE A 166 -18.12 17.05 -7.45
N ASP A 167 -19.04 16.47 -8.22
CA ASP A 167 -19.98 17.24 -9.03
C ASP A 167 -21.14 17.76 -8.17
N LYS A 168 -21.79 18.84 -8.61
CA LYS A 168 -22.96 19.41 -7.94
C LYS A 168 -24.20 18.52 -8.03
N ASP A 169 -24.28 17.66 -9.06
CA ASP A 169 -25.39 16.73 -9.26
C ASP A 169 -25.07 15.36 -8.66
N CYS A 170 -24.77 15.35 -7.35
CA CYS A 170 -24.53 14.10 -6.62
C CYS A 170 -25.12 14.16 -5.21
N ASP A 171 -25.33 12.98 -4.62
CA ASP A 171 -25.65 12.85 -3.20
C ASP A 171 -24.40 13.17 -2.36
N LEU A 172 -24.33 14.41 -1.87
CA LEU A 172 -23.19 14.91 -1.10
C LEU A 172 -23.02 14.18 0.23
N ALA A 173 -24.10 13.76 0.88
CA ALA A 173 -24.02 13.02 2.14
C ALA A 173 -23.33 11.66 1.93
N VAL A 174 -23.73 10.92 0.90
CA VAL A 174 -23.09 9.64 0.54
C VAL A 174 -21.65 9.84 0.07
N ALA A 175 -21.40 10.84 -0.76
CA ALA A 175 -20.06 11.13 -1.29
C ALA A 175 -19.09 11.49 -0.15
N CYS A 176 -19.42 12.48 0.67
CA CYS A 176 -18.60 12.93 1.78
C CYS A 176 -18.38 11.81 2.80
N ARG A 177 -19.38 10.99 3.10
CA ARG A 177 -19.20 9.86 4.02
C ARG A 177 -18.12 8.87 3.54
N ARG A 178 -18.15 8.52 2.26
CA ARG A 178 -17.16 7.62 1.63
C ARG A 178 -15.76 8.26 1.57
N ILE A 179 -15.71 9.54 1.24
CA ILE A 179 -14.46 10.31 1.19
C ILE A 179 -13.83 10.39 2.58
N THR A 180 -14.60 10.71 3.62
CA THR A 180 -14.14 10.74 5.01
C THR A 180 -13.54 9.39 5.42
N TRP A 181 -14.23 8.28 5.14
CA TRP A 181 -13.70 6.95 5.44
C TRP A 181 -12.34 6.71 4.76
N GLY A 182 -12.25 6.97 3.44
CA GLY A 182 -11.01 6.76 2.70
C GLY A 182 -9.89 7.73 3.07
N LYS A 183 -10.22 8.98 3.44
CA LYS A 183 -9.24 10.03 3.78
C LYS A 183 -8.60 9.77 5.14
N TYR A 184 -9.39 9.39 6.13
CA TYR A 184 -8.96 9.35 7.52
C TYR A 184 -8.62 7.94 8.02
N MET A 185 -8.96 6.89 7.26
CA MET A 185 -8.39 5.55 7.46
C MET A 185 -6.86 5.64 7.55
N ASN A 186 -6.26 5.02 8.59
CA ASN A 186 -4.82 5.01 8.81
C ASN A 186 -4.20 6.43 8.89
N CYS A 187 -4.99 7.41 9.33
CA CYS A 187 -4.67 8.84 9.30
C CYS A 187 -4.29 9.37 7.90
N GLY A 188 -4.89 8.80 6.85
CA GLY A 188 -4.60 9.17 5.46
C GLY A 188 -3.22 8.75 4.98
N GLN A 189 -2.53 7.88 5.72
CA GLN A 189 -1.23 7.31 5.34
C GLN A 189 -1.43 6.18 4.32
N THR A 190 -2.10 6.47 3.22
CA THR A 190 -2.55 5.48 2.24
C THR A 190 -2.33 6.02 0.83
N CYS A 191 -1.61 5.27 -0.01
CA CYS A 191 -1.26 5.72 -1.37
C CYS A 191 -2.49 6.05 -2.23
N ILE A 192 -3.59 5.34 -2.00
CA ILE A 192 -4.86 5.50 -2.72
C ILE A 192 -5.89 6.36 -1.97
N ALA A 193 -5.53 6.97 -0.83
CA ALA A 193 -6.44 7.89 -0.15
C ALA A 193 -6.79 9.08 -1.06
N PRO A 194 -8.02 9.62 -0.99
CA PRO A 194 -8.34 10.89 -1.62
C PRO A 194 -7.42 11.96 -1.03
N ASP A 195 -6.52 12.51 -1.85
CA ASP A 195 -5.52 13.44 -1.36
C ASP A 195 -6.13 14.83 -1.18
N TYR A 196 -6.88 15.29 -2.19
CA TYR A 196 -7.57 16.57 -2.23
C TYR A 196 -8.91 16.49 -2.98
N ILE A 197 -9.80 17.42 -2.66
CA ILE A 197 -11.12 17.55 -3.30
C ILE A 197 -11.07 18.67 -4.34
N LEU A 198 -11.71 18.43 -5.49
CA LEU A 198 -12.05 19.44 -6.48
C LEU A 198 -13.58 19.52 -6.55
N CYS A 199 -14.16 20.70 -6.35
CA CYS A 199 -15.59 20.90 -6.39
C CYS A 199 -15.95 22.32 -6.84
N ASP A 200 -17.20 22.54 -7.21
CA ASP A 200 -17.72 23.89 -7.44
C ASP A 200 -17.75 24.67 -6.11
N PRO A 201 -17.34 25.96 -6.07
CA PRO A 201 -17.36 26.75 -4.84
C PRO A 201 -18.74 26.81 -4.16
N SER A 202 -19.83 26.68 -4.92
CA SER A 202 -21.20 26.69 -4.39
C SER A 202 -21.51 25.53 -3.44
N ILE A 203 -20.80 24.40 -3.53
CA ILE A 203 -20.99 23.22 -2.68
C ILE A 203 -19.93 23.06 -1.58
N GLN A 204 -18.91 23.93 -1.54
CA GLN A 204 -17.78 23.80 -0.61
C GLN A 204 -18.23 23.73 0.86
N SER A 205 -19.13 24.63 1.29
CA SER A 205 -19.59 24.65 2.68
C SER A 205 -20.36 23.38 3.05
N GLU A 206 -21.18 22.87 2.14
CA GLU A 206 -21.95 21.65 2.37
C GLU A 206 -21.03 20.41 2.44
N VAL A 207 -19.99 20.36 1.61
CA VAL A 207 -18.96 19.31 1.68
C VAL A 207 -18.26 19.32 3.04
N VAL A 208 -17.85 20.50 3.52
CA VAL A 208 -17.19 20.65 4.82
C VAL A 208 -18.09 20.16 5.96
N GLU A 209 -19.37 20.57 5.98
CA GLU A 209 -20.29 20.18 7.06
C GLU A 209 -20.61 18.68 7.04
N ASN A 210 -20.78 18.07 5.86
CA ASN A 210 -20.98 16.62 5.77
C ASN A 210 -19.76 15.82 6.23
N ILE A 211 -18.53 16.30 5.92
CA ILE A 211 -17.29 15.68 6.42
C ILE A 211 -17.20 15.79 7.95
N LYS A 212 -17.46 16.96 8.52
CA LYS A 212 -17.49 17.16 9.99
C LYS A 212 -18.46 16.24 10.68
N ALA A 213 -19.70 16.17 10.19
CA ALA A 213 -20.73 15.29 10.74
C ALA A 213 -20.29 13.82 10.70
N THR A 214 -19.69 13.39 9.59
CA THR A 214 -19.18 12.02 9.46
C THR A 214 -18.00 11.75 10.40
N LEU A 215 -17.08 12.71 10.57
CA LEU A 215 -15.95 12.57 11.49
C LEU A 215 -16.42 12.35 12.93
N GLN A 216 -17.42 13.12 13.37
CA GLN A 216 -18.03 12.96 14.69
C GLN A 216 -18.72 11.60 14.83
N GLU A 217 -19.40 11.11 13.78
CA GLU A 217 -20.01 9.78 13.79
C GLU A 217 -18.96 8.67 13.90
N PHE A 218 -17.85 8.76 13.15
CA PHE A 218 -16.82 7.72 13.11
C PHE A 218 -15.94 7.68 14.36
N TYR A 219 -15.56 8.86 14.88
CA TYR A 219 -14.52 8.96 15.89
C TYR A 219 -15.01 9.57 17.21
N GLY A 220 -16.27 10.00 17.29
CA GLY A 220 -16.83 10.68 18.45
C GLY A 220 -16.38 12.14 18.56
N GLU A 221 -16.75 12.79 19.66
CA GLU A 221 -16.38 14.19 19.92
C GLU A 221 -14.88 14.36 20.22
N ASP A 222 -14.28 13.41 20.94
CA ASP A 222 -12.85 13.38 21.22
C ASP A 222 -12.13 12.38 20.31
N VAL A 223 -11.81 12.83 19.09
CA VAL A 223 -11.09 12.04 18.08
C VAL A 223 -9.77 11.48 18.61
N LYS A 224 -9.13 12.17 19.57
CA LYS A 224 -7.85 11.74 20.13
C LYS A 224 -7.99 10.46 20.95
N SER A 225 -9.11 10.25 21.66
CA SER A 225 -9.36 9.03 22.42
C SER A 225 -10.02 7.91 21.61
N SER A 226 -10.42 8.18 20.36
CA SER A 226 -10.99 7.17 19.48
C SER A 226 -10.03 5.99 19.27
N PRO A 227 -10.46 4.75 19.50
CA PRO A 227 -9.65 3.57 19.23
C PRO A 227 -9.46 3.31 17.73
N ASP A 228 -10.32 3.89 16.90
CA ASP A 228 -10.36 3.67 15.44
C ASP A 228 -9.61 4.76 14.65
N TYR A 229 -9.04 5.75 15.34
CA TYR A 229 -8.19 6.77 14.75
C TYR A 229 -6.73 6.48 15.06
N GLU A 230 -5.93 6.25 14.01
CA GLU A 230 -4.51 5.90 14.14
C GLU A 230 -3.61 7.08 14.57
N ARG A 231 -2.29 6.91 14.45
CA ARG A 231 -1.27 7.94 14.69
C ARG A 231 -0.32 8.02 13.52
N ILE A 232 0.32 9.18 13.37
CA ILE A 232 1.37 9.36 12.37
C ILE A 232 2.57 8.50 12.74
N ILE A 233 3.12 7.78 11.77
CA ILE A 233 4.10 6.70 11.97
C ILE A 233 5.33 7.11 12.78
N ASN A 234 5.79 8.36 12.66
CA ASN A 234 6.89 8.90 13.46
C ASN A 234 6.92 10.44 13.44
N LYS A 235 7.80 11.02 14.27
CA LYS A 235 7.98 12.48 14.40
C LYS A 235 8.39 13.18 13.10
N ARG A 236 9.14 12.51 12.21
CA ARG A 236 9.53 13.09 10.91
C ARG A 236 8.30 13.30 10.03
N HIS A 237 7.45 12.28 9.89
CA HIS A 237 6.21 12.40 9.12
C HIS A 237 5.23 13.37 9.77
N PHE A 238 5.15 13.37 11.10
CA PHE A 238 4.33 14.30 11.86
C PHE A 238 4.70 15.76 11.53
N LYS A 239 5.97 16.15 11.71
CA LYS A 239 6.43 17.53 11.46
C LYS A 239 6.19 17.97 10.01
N ARG A 240 6.42 17.07 9.05
CA ARG A 240 6.14 17.33 7.64
C ARG A 240 4.66 17.62 7.39
N ILE A 241 3.73 16.93 8.06
CA ILE A 241 2.29 17.18 7.86
C ILE A 241 1.89 18.48 8.56
N VAL A 242 2.39 18.73 9.78
CA VAL A 242 2.12 19.98 10.51
C VAL A 242 2.57 21.20 9.71
N SER A 243 3.73 21.16 9.04
CA SER A 243 4.18 22.27 8.21
C SER A 243 3.27 22.57 7.00
N LEU A 244 2.42 21.62 6.58
CA LEU A 244 1.46 21.87 5.50
C LEU A 244 0.25 22.69 5.96
N LEU A 245 0.02 22.79 7.28
CA LEU A 245 -1.07 23.58 7.87
C LEU A 245 -0.70 25.06 7.99
N GLU A 246 0.59 25.40 7.94
CA GLU A 246 1.08 26.76 8.07
C GLU A 246 0.53 27.66 6.94
N GLY A 247 -0.08 28.79 7.34
CA GLY A 247 -0.67 29.75 6.40
C GLY A 247 -1.98 29.32 5.74
N GLN A 248 -2.55 28.17 6.12
CA GLN A 248 -3.81 27.68 5.58
C GLN A 248 -5.02 28.19 6.35
N LYS A 249 -6.17 28.28 5.68
CA LYS A 249 -7.47 28.52 6.33
C LYS A 249 -8.09 27.18 6.71
N ILE A 250 -7.95 26.80 7.98
CA ILE A 250 -8.45 25.53 8.50
C ILE A 250 -9.97 25.63 8.73
N ALA A 251 -10.76 24.81 8.04
CA ALA A 251 -12.22 24.80 8.16
C ALA A 251 -12.71 23.93 9.34
N HIS A 252 -11.91 22.93 9.73
CA HIS A 252 -12.14 22.03 10.87
C HIS A 252 -10.84 21.39 11.34
N GLY A 253 -10.78 20.99 12.61
CA GLY A 253 -9.65 20.25 13.18
C GLY A 253 -8.35 21.04 13.21
N GLY A 254 -7.22 20.36 12.99
CA GLY A 254 -5.89 20.97 13.00
C GLY A 254 -5.20 20.97 14.36
N GLU A 255 -5.81 20.37 15.38
CA GLU A 255 -5.17 20.12 16.66
C GLU A 255 -4.01 19.14 16.49
N THR A 256 -2.92 19.34 17.22
CA THR A 256 -1.74 18.48 17.11
C THR A 256 -1.17 18.12 18.48
N ASP A 257 -0.65 16.91 18.62
CA ASP A 257 0.14 16.49 19.76
C ASP A 257 1.36 15.68 19.29
N GLU A 258 2.54 16.29 19.36
CA GLU A 258 3.81 15.68 18.93
C GLU A 258 4.18 14.46 19.78
N ALA A 259 3.81 14.43 21.07
CA ALA A 259 4.19 13.34 21.97
C ALA A 259 3.52 12.03 21.55
N SER A 260 2.26 12.10 21.13
CA SER A 260 1.51 10.95 20.63
C SER A 260 1.48 10.82 19.10
N CYS A 261 2.14 11.74 18.37
CA CYS A 261 2.07 11.85 16.90
C CYS A 261 0.62 11.93 16.39
N PHE A 262 -0.22 12.65 17.12
CA PHE A 262 -1.64 12.85 16.79
C PHE A 262 -1.85 14.15 16.01
N ILE A 263 -2.61 14.09 14.93
CA ILE A 263 -3.11 15.25 14.19
C ILE A 263 -4.63 15.07 14.05
N GLY A 264 -5.41 16.00 14.62
CA GLY A 264 -6.86 16.02 14.54
C GLY A 264 -7.30 16.23 13.10
N ALA A 265 -8.26 15.42 12.65
CA ALA A 265 -8.71 15.32 11.25
C ALA A 265 -9.00 16.70 10.64
N PRO A 266 -8.05 17.29 9.88
CA PRO A 266 -8.26 18.65 9.40
C PRO A 266 -9.25 18.59 8.23
N GLY A 267 -10.30 19.39 8.32
CA GLY A 267 -11.21 19.67 7.20
C GLY A 267 -10.61 20.76 6.34
N ILE A 268 -10.49 20.49 5.04
CA ILE A 268 -10.04 21.45 4.02
C ILE A 268 -11.22 22.32 3.59
#